data_AF-A0A3T0E5G9-F1
#
_entry.id   AF-A0A3T0E5G9-F1
#
_cell.length_a   1.000
_cell.length_b   1.000
_cell.length_c   1.000
_cell.angle_alpha   90.00
_cell.angle_beta   90.00
_cell.angle_gamma   90.00
#
_symmetry.space_group_name_H-M   'P 1'
#
loop_
_entity.id
_entity.type
_entity.pdbx_description
1 polymer ?
#
loop_
_entity_poly.entity_id
_entity_poly.type
_entity_poly.pdbx_seq_one_letter_code
_entity_poly.pdbx_strand_id
1 'polypeptide(L)'
;MKDLSFENPGAPDTLRGSASQPNIDLGIDVRVRALDAENFEVELLLSAKALRDNATLFVCELSYAGLFQVRGMDEQAREAFLLVEAPRLTFPFAREIVASATQNGGFPPLMLEPVDFASLYRQQLAQRAQGGSNPPAGNA
;
A
#
# COMPACT_ATOMS: atom_id res chain seq x y z
N MET A 1 5.48 8.71 -7.95
CA MET A 1 4.33 7.88 -8.34
C MET A 1 4.70 7.16 -9.62
N LYS A 2 4.69 5.82 -9.62
CA LYS A 2 5.00 5.01 -10.82
C LYS A 2 3.75 4.68 -11.61
N ASP A 3 2.67 4.35 -10.90
CA ASP A 3 1.39 4.02 -11.50
C ASP A 3 0.24 4.38 -10.55
N LEU A 4 -0.90 4.76 -11.11
CA LEU A 4 -2.15 5.03 -10.38
C LEU A 4 -3.32 4.65 -11.27
N SER A 5 -4.14 3.71 -10.80
CA SER A 5 -5.41 3.36 -11.40
C SER A 5 -6.56 3.69 -10.46
N PHE A 6 -7.62 4.25 -11.02
CA PHE A 6 -8.90 4.43 -10.32
C PHE A 6 -10.03 4.07 -11.25
N GLU A 7 -10.88 3.14 -10.83
CA GLU A 7 -11.99 2.62 -11.63
C GLU A 7 -13.29 2.69 -10.85
N ASN A 8 -14.37 3.09 -11.52
CA ASN A 8 -15.73 3.02 -11.01
C ASN A 8 -16.58 2.18 -11.99
N PRO A 9 -16.58 0.84 -11.85
CA PRO A 9 -17.17 -0.06 -12.85
C PRO A 9 -18.68 0.12 -13.04
N GLY A 10 -19.38 0.57 -11.99
CA GLY A 10 -20.83 0.75 -12.01
C GLY A 10 -21.26 2.22 -12.14
N ALA A 11 -20.37 3.13 -12.54
CA ALA A 11 -20.74 4.53 -12.76
C ALA A 11 -21.80 4.67 -13.88
N PRO A 12 -22.77 5.60 -13.76
CA PRO A 12 -22.98 6.52 -12.65
C PRO A 12 -23.83 5.94 -11.49
N ASP A 13 -24.32 4.71 -11.62
CA ASP A 13 -25.29 4.12 -10.70
C ASP A 13 -24.73 3.97 -9.28
N THR A 14 -23.44 3.64 -9.15
CA THR A 14 -22.69 3.60 -7.88
C THR A 14 -22.61 4.94 -7.15
N LEU A 15 -22.78 6.05 -7.87
CA LEU A 15 -22.79 7.42 -7.32
C LEU A 15 -24.19 7.83 -6.85
N ARG A 16 -25.24 7.15 -7.31
CA ARG A 16 -26.64 7.44 -6.96
C ARG A 16 -27.04 6.74 -5.66
N GLY A 17 -26.46 7.17 -4.54
CA GLY A 17 -26.99 6.98 -3.19
C GLY A 17 -26.85 5.60 -2.53
N SER A 18 -26.39 5.63 -1.28
CA SER A 18 -26.95 4.91 -0.11
C SER A 18 -26.23 5.47 1.14
N ALA A 19 -26.95 5.58 2.26
CA ALA A 19 -26.40 6.10 3.52
C ALA A 19 -25.46 5.11 4.22
N SER A 20 -25.36 3.86 3.76
CA SER A 20 -24.47 2.86 4.34
C SER A 20 -23.01 3.09 3.92
N GLN A 21 -22.11 3.07 4.90
CA GLN A 21 -20.67 3.08 4.62
C GLN A 21 -20.30 1.83 3.81
N PRO A 22 -19.51 1.97 2.73
CA PRO A 22 -18.99 0.82 2.01
C PRO A 22 -18.02 0.04 2.89
N ASN A 23 -17.96 -1.27 2.68
CA ASN A 23 -16.84 -2.07 3.16
C ASN A 23 -15.60 -1.75 2.31
N ILE A 24 -14.46 -1.54 2.95
CA ILE A 24 -13.19 -1.27 2.27
C ILE A 24 -12.27 -2.46 2.48
N ASP A 25 -11.90 -3.12 1.39
CA ASP A 25 -10.83 -4.10 1.35
C ASP A 25 -9.53 -3.36 0.96
N LEU A 26 -8.53 -3.40 1.85
CA LEU A 26 -7.28 -2.63 1.74
C LEU A 26 -6.08 -3.58 1.74
N GLY A 27 -5.33 -3.57 0.64
CA GLY A 27 -4.05 -4.24 0.51
C GLY A 27 -2.88 -3.25 0.57
N ILE A 28 -1.83 -3.62 1.30
CA ILE A 28 -0.57 -2.87 1.38
C ILE A 28 0.57 -3.86 1.23
N ASP A 29 1.44 -3.62 0.24
CA ASP A 29 2.65 -4.40 -0.01
C ASP A 29 3.86 -3.47 -0.16
N VAL A 30 5.02 -3.95 0.30
CA VAL A 30 6.29 -3.21 0.21
C VAL A 30 7.28 -4.06 -0.56
N ARG A 31 7.76 -3.53 -1.68
CA ARG A 31 8.77 -4.18 -2.52
C ARG A 31 10.05 -3.39 -2.51
N VAL A 32 11.16 -4.10 -2.39
CA VAL A 32 12.50 -3.51 -2.43
C VAL A 32 13.23 -4.08 -3.63
N ARG A 33 13.75 -3.20 -4.49
CA ARG A 33 14.58 -3.55 -5.64
C ARG A 33 15.94 -2.87 -5.50
N ALA A 34 17.00 -3.66 -5.38
CA ALA A 34 18.36 -3.14 -5.48
C ALA A 34 18.62 -2.67 -6.92
N LEU A 35 19.11 -1.44 -7.08
CA LEU A 35 19.57 -0.90 -8.35
C LEU A 35 21.09 -1.06 -8.48
N ASP A 36 21.80 -0.85 -7.38
CA ASP A 36 23.22 -1.16 -7.20
C ASP A 36 23.52 -1.46 -5.72
N ALA A 37 24.80 -1.38 -5.31
CA ALA A 37 25.24 -1.71 -3.96
C ALA A 37 24.70 -0.77 -2.87
N GLU A 38 24.41 0.49 -3.21
CA GLU A 38 23.99 1.53 -2.27
C GLU A 38 22.62 2.10 -2.59
N ASN A 39 22.11 1.93 -3.81
CA ASN A 39 20.85 2.49 -4.27
C ASN A 39 19.76 1.43 -4.37
N PHE A 40 18.61 1.72 -3.75
CA PHE A 40 17.46 0.84 -3.65
C PHE A 40 16.19 1.60 -4.02
N GLU A 41 15.36 1.01 -4.87
CA GLU A 41 13.99 1.43 -5.07
C GLU A 41 13.10 0.72 -4.04
N VAL A 42 12.36 1.50 -3.25
CA VAL A 42 11.33 0.96 -2.35
C VAL A 42 9.98 1.38 -2.90
N GLU A 43 9.19 0.41 -3.33
CA GLU A 43 7.87 0.55 -3.93
C GLU A 43 6.80 0.16 -2.91
N LEU A 44 5.89 1.10 -2.65
CA LEU A 44 4.69 0.90 -1.86
C LEU A 44 3.52 0.64 -2.81
N LEU A 45 2.91 -0.53 -2.70
CA LEU A 45 1.73 -0.89 -3.46
C LEU A 45 0.52 -0.81 -2.54
N LEU A 46 -0.42 0.06 -2.87
CA LEU A 46 -1.69 0.22 -2.16
C LEU A 46 -2.82 -0.22 -3.10
N SER A 47 -3.68 -1.11 -2.64
CA SER A 47 -4.93 -1.47 -3.30
C SER A 47 -6.10 -1.20 -2.36
N ALA A 48 -7.13 -0.52 -2.85
CA ALA A 48 -8.34 -0.26 -2.09
C ALA A 48 -9.56 -0.59 -2.95
N LYS A 49 -10.38 -1.52 -2.49
CA LYS A 49 -11.62 -1.91 -3.15
C LYS A 49 -12.80 -1.61 -2.24
N ALA A 50 -13.69 -0.72 -2.69
CA ALA A 50 -14.91 -0.40 -1.98
C ALA A 50 -16.08 -1.24 -2.46
N LEU A 51 -16.77 -1.88 -1.53
CA LEU A 51 -17.90 -2.79 -1.77
C LEU A 51 -19.13 -2.30 -1.01
N ARG A 52 -20.31 -2.38 -1.64
CA ARG A 52 -21.60 -2.18 -0.99
C ARG A 52 -22.59 -3.18 -1.56
N ASP A 53 -23.24 -3.95 -0.70
CA ASP A 53 -24.25 -4.95 -1.10
C ASP A 53 -23.75 -5.88 -2.24
N ASN A 54 -22.49 -6.32 -2.13
CA ASN A 54 -21.72 -7.08 -3.14
C ASN A 54 -21.44 -6.37 -4.49
N ALA A 55 -21.85 -5.12 -4.68
CA ALA A 55 -21.44 -4.31 -5.82
C ALA A 55 -20.09 -3.62 -5.54
N THR A 56 -19.20 -3.61 -6.52
CA THR A 56 -17.95 -2.83 -6.46
C THR A 56 -18.25 -1.38 -6.79
N LEU A 57 -18.01 -0.48 -5.83
CA LEU A 57 -18.19 0.95 -6.00
C LEU A 57 -16.99 1.56 -6.72
N PHE A 58 -15.79 1.27 -6.23
CA PHE A 58 -14.55 1.65 -6.89
C PHE A 58 -13.42 0.67 -6.58
N VAL A 59 -12.41 0.71 -7.43
CA VAL A 59 -11.09 0.12 -7.21
C VAL A 59 -10.06 1.23 -7.38
N CYS A 60 -9.16 1.36 -6.42
CA CYS A 60 -8.04 2.29 -6.46
C CYS A 60 -6.75 1.49 -6.25
N GLU A 61 -5.81 1.58 -7.18
CA GLU A 61 -4.50 0.94 -7.09
C GLU A 61 -3.42 1.99 -7.28
N LEU A 62 -2.43 2.01 -6.41
CA LEU A 62 -1.32 2.94 -6.45
C LEU A 62 0.00 2.19 -6.29
N SER A 63 0.91 2.39 -7.23
CA SER A 63 2.33 2.11 -7.04
C SER A 63 3.08 3.42 -6.81
N TYR A 64 3.59 3.58 -5.59
CA TYR A 64 4.39 4.72 -5.18
C TYR A 64 5.80 4.28 -4.77
N ALA A 65 6.80 4.63 -5.56
CA ALA A 65 8.18 4.33 -5.24
C ALA A 65 8.99 5.56 -4.81
N GLY A 66 9.94 5.31 -3.90
CA GLY A 66 11.03 6.21 -3.57
C GLY A 66 12.38 5.57 -3.89
N LEU A 67 13.35 6.40 -4.26
CA LEU A 67 14.75 5.99 -4.41
C LEU A 67 15.51 6.34 -3.13
N PHE A 68 16.17 5.35 -2.55
CA PHE A 68 16.90 5.47 -1.30
C PHE A 68 18.36 5.08 -1.52
N GLN A 69 19.26 5.97 -1.10
CA GLN A 69 20.67 5.65 -1.00
C GLN A 69 20.98 5.27 0.46
N VAL A 70 21.52 4.06 0.66
CA VAL A 70 21.86 3.53 1.98
C VAL A 70 23.35 3.24 2.04
N ARG A 71 24.05 3.89 2.99
CA ARG A 71 25.50 3.77 3.19
C ARG A 71 25.83 3.56 4.65
N GLY A 72 26.88 2.77 4.91
CA GLY A 72 27.40 2.57 6.26
C GLY A 72 26.50 1.78 7.21
N MET A 73 25.50 1.06 6.69
CA MET A 73 24.67 0.14 7.46
C MET A 73 25.11 -1.30 7.21
N ASP A 74 25.05 -2.14 8.25
CA ASP A 74 25.12 -3.58 8.06
C ASP A 74 23.86 -4.11 7.35
N GLU A 75 23.89 -5.38 6.96
CA GLU A 75 22.81 -5.97 6.16
C GLU A 75 21.46 -5.96 6.89
N GLN A 76 21.45 -6.22 8.19
CA GLN A 76 20.23 -6.29 8.98
C GLN A 76 19.64 -4.89 9.20
N ALA A 77 20.47 -3.90 9.51
CA ALA A 77 20.06 -2.51 9.66
C ALA A 77 19.57 -1.94 8.31
N ARG A 78 20.24 -2.27 7.20
CA ARG A 78 19.81 -1.88 5.86
C ARG A 78 18.45 -2.49 5.51
N GLU A 79 18.25 -3.79 5.75
CA GLU A 79 16.95 -4.43 5.50
C GLU A 79 15.84 -3.79 6.33
N ALA A 80 16.06 -3.59 7.63
CA ALA A 80 15.08 -2.93 8.50
C ALA A 80 14.77 -1.50 8.03
N PHE A 81 15.77 -0.73 7.60
CA PHE A 81 15.55 0.60 7.03
C PHE A 81 14.68 0.54 5.77
N LEU A 82 14.99 -0.34 4.82
CA LEU A 82 14.29 -0.45 3.54
C LEU A 82 12.84 -0.97 3.69
N LEU A 83 12.56 -1.82 4.68
CA LEU A 83 11.24 -2.42 4.90
C LEU A 83 10.39 -1.70 5.94
N VAL A 84 10.96 -0.81 6.75
CA VAL A 84 10.24 -0.08 7.82
C VAL A 84 10.31 1.42 7.61
N GLU A 85 11.52 1.99 7.58
CA GLU A 85 11.69 3.44 7.57
C GLU A 85 11.39 4.06 6.20
N ALA A 86 11.89 3.45 5.12
CA ALA A 86 11.61 3.88 3.76
C ALA A 86 10.09 3.93 3.44
N PRO A 87 9.31 2.86 3.68
CA PRO A 87 7.86 2.91 3.45
C PRO A 87 7.14 3.86 4.42
N ARG A 88 7.61 4.00 5.68
CA ARG A 88 7.06 4.99 6.63
C ARG A 88 7.24 6.43 6.14
N LEU A 89 8.35 6.73 5.45
CA LEU A 89 8.60 8.04 4.86
C LEU A 89 7.75 8.31 3.62
N THR A 90 7.48 7.28 2.79
CA THR A 90 6.70 7.45 1.56
C THR A 90 5.19 7.34 1.76
N PHE A 91 4.72 6.60 2.77
CA PHE A 91 3.30 6.35 3.03
C PHE A 91 2.44 7.62 3.15
N PRO A 92 2.88 8.73 3.81
CA PRO A 92 2.08 9.95 3.88
C PRO A 92 1.73 10.54 2.52
N PHE A 93 2.62 10.42 1.54
CA PHE A 93 2.37 10.89 0.16
C PHE A 93 1.46 9.91 -0.59
N ALA A 94 1.69 8.61 -0.41
CA ALA A 94 0.88 7.59 -1.06
C ALA A 94 -0.59 7.63 -0.59
N ARG A 95 -0.84 7.77 0.72
CA ARG A 95 -2.21 7.85 1.26
C ARG A 95 -2.94 9.12 0.84
N GLU A 96 -2.23 10.24 0.67
CA GLU A 96 -2.84 11.48 0.18
C GLU A 96 -3.30 11.33 -1.27
N ILE A 97 -2.50 10.66 -2.12
CA ILE A 97 -2.88 10.37 -3.50
C ILE A 97 -4.14 9.50 -3.55
N VAL A 98 -4.25 8.47 -2.70
CA VAL A 98 -5.45 7.62 -2.60
C VAL A 98 -6.67 8.43 -2.14
N ALA A 99 -6.52 9.28 -1.12
CA ALA A 99 -7.59 10.15 -0.64
C ALA A 99 -8.08 11.12 -1.73
N SER A 100 -7.14 11.71 -2.49
CA SER A 100 -7.48 12.58 -3.62
C SER A 100 -8.14 11.84 -4.77
N ALA A 101 -7.63 10.66 -5.15
CA ALA A 101 -8.19 9.85 -6.24
C ALA A 101 -9.63 9.42 -5.95
N THR A 102 -9.89 8.95 -4.74
CA THR A 102 -11.24 8.56 -4.29
C THR A 102 -12.20 9.75 -4.25
N GLN A 103 -11.73 10.92 -3.80
CA GLN A 103 -12.48 12.16 -3.84
C GLN A 103 -12.82 12.60 -5.27
N ASN A 104 -11.85 12.57 -6.18
CA ASN A 104 -12.03 12.90 -7.59
C ASN A 104 -12.96 11.90 -8.31
N GLY A 105 -13.04 10.67 -7.82
CA GLY A 105 -13.98 9.65 -8.26
C GLY A 105 -15.43 9.88 -7.82
N GLY A 106 -15.71 10.94 -7.05
CA GLY A 106 -17.04 11.29 -6.55
C GLY A 106 -17.41 10.63 -5.22
N PHE A 107 -16.47 10.01 -4.52
CA PHE A 107 -16.67 9.39 -3.22
C PHE A 107 -16.08 10.25 -2.10
N PRO A 108 -16.42 10.02 -0.82
CA PRO A 108 -15.67 10.59 0.29
C PRO A 108 -14.19 10.21 0.22
N PRO A 109 -13.26 11.10 0.63
CA PRO A 109 -11.83 10.77 0.64
C PRO A 109 -11.56 9.54 1.50
N LEU A 110 -10.88 8.54 0.93
CA LEU A 110 -10.45 7.36 1.67
C LEU A 110 -9.20 7.70 2.49
N MET A 111 -9.40 7.97 3.77
CA MET A 111 -8.34 8.26 4.72
C MET A 111 -7.72 6.95 5.21
N LEU A 112 -6.53 6.61 4.73
CA LEU A 112 -5.82 5.43 5.22
C LEU A 112 -5.23 5.67 6.61
N GLU A 113 -5.48 4.73 7.50
CA GLU A 113 -4.89 4.69 8.83
C GLU A 113 -3.36 4.48 8.75
N PRO A 114 -2.59 5.04 9.71
CA PRO A 114 -1.16 4.77 9.80
C PRO A 114 -0.85 3.28 9.89
N VAL A 115 0.12 2.82 9.10
CA VAL A 115 0.57 1.42 9.08
C VAL A 115 1.75 1.22 10.02
N ASP A 116 1.71 0.18 10.85
CA ASP A 116 2.85 -0.26 11.65
C ASP A 116 3.75 -1.21 10.83
N PHE A 117 4.60 -0.61 9.99
CA PHE A 117 5.57 -1.36 9.18
C PHE A 117 6.58 -2.15 10.02
N ALA A 118 6.86 -1.72 11.26
CA ALA A 118 7.77 -2.44 12.15
C ALA A 118 7.16 -3.77 12.60
N SER A 119 5.85 -3.80 12.89
CA SER A 119 5.12 -5.04 13.18
C SER A 119 5.10 -5.98 11.98
N LEU A 120 4.84 -5.48 10.77
CA LEU A 120 4.86 -6.27 9.54
C LEU A 120 6.24 -6.91 9.31
N TYR A 121 7.32 -6.15 9.47
CA TYR A 121 8.69 -6.67 9.35
C TYR A 121 8.99 -7.76 10.39
N ARG A 122 8.59 -7.57 11.66
CA ARG A 122 8.76 -8.59 12.71
C ARG A 122 8.02 -9.89 12.38
N GLN A 123 6.79 -9.79 11.86
CA GLN A 123 6.01 -10.96 11.43
C GLN A 123 6.72 -11.70 10.28
N GLN A 124 7.23 -10.96 9.30
CA GLN A 124 7.98 -11.54 8.18
C GLN A 124 9.26 -12.27 8.65
N LEU A 125 10.03 -11.68 9.58
CA LEU A 125 11.20 -12.32 10.16
C LEU A 125 10.84 -13.61 10.91
N ALA A 126 9.77 -13.59 11.70
CA ALA A 126 9.30 -14.77 12.43
C ALA A 126 8.85 -15.91 11.49
N GLN A 127 8.27 -15.58 10.33
CA GLN A 127 7.90 -16.56 9.31
C GLN A 127 9.13 -17.16 8.61
N ARG A 128 10.14 -16.34 8.29
CA ARG A 128 11.41 -16.82 7.71
C ARG A 128 12.16 -17.74 8.66
N ALA A 129 12.16 -17.44 9.96
CA ALA A 129 12.79 -18.29 10.98
C ALA A 129 12.12 -19.65 11.15
N GLN A 130 10.84 -19.77 10.78
CA GLN A 130 10.06 -21.03 10.83
C GLN A 130 10.14 -21.84 9.52
N GLY A 131 10.99 -21.45 8.56
CA GLY A 131 11.22 -22.21 7.31
C GLY A 131 10.13 -22.05 6.25
N GLY A 132 9.25 -21.06 6.38
CA GLY A 132 8.17 -20.81 5.41
C GLY A 132 8.65 -20.02 4.19
N SER A 133 9.08 -20.70 3.13
CA SER A 133 9.14 -20.11 1.79
C SER A 133 7.72 -20.03 1.21
N ASN A 134 7.00 -18.94 1.47
CA ASN A 134 5.80 -18.59 0.70
C ASN A 134 5.69 -17.05 0.55
N PRO A 135 5.27 -16.54 -0.62
CA PRO A 135 5.11 -15.10 -0.84
C PRO A 135 4.05 -14.50 0.11
N PRO A 136 4.11 -13.19 0.40
CA PRO A 136 3.24 -12.59 1.41
C PRO A 136 1.78 -12.71 0.98
N ALA A 137 1.04 -13.58 1.67
CA ALA A 137 -0.39 -13.57 1.71
C ALA A 137 -0.82 -12.46 2.68
N GLY A 138 -1.08 -11.27 2.15
CA GLY A 138 -1.89 -10.27 2.84
C GLY A 138 -3.35 -10.66 2.66
N ASN A 139 -3.99 -11.16 3.72
CA ASN A 139 -5.43 -11.38 3.79
C ASN A 139 -5.94 -10.95 5.17
N ALA A 140 -6.81 -9.94 5.19
CA ALA A 140 -8.05 -9.92 5.96
C ALA A 140 -8.96 -8.84 5.37
#